data_AF-A0A256ZZ39-F1
#
_entry.id   AF-A0A256ZZ39-F1
#
_cell.length_a   1.000
_cell.length_b   1.000
_cell.length_c   1.000
_cell.angle_alpha   90.00
_cell.angle_beta   90.00
_cell.angle_gamma   90.00
#
_symmetry.space_group_name_H-M   'P 1'
#
loop_
_entity.id
_entity.type
_entity.pdbx_description
1 polymer ?
#
loop_
_entity_poly.entity_id
_entity_poly.type
_entity_poly.pdbx_seq_one_letter_code
_entity_poly.pdbx_strand_id
1 'polypeptide(L)' 'MSCTKAQVVVLIGYLERKVDEILRNLNVSENIRREVAEFFEDVRVRFEEFGFAEIERELGL' A
#
# COMPACT_ATOMS: atom_id res chain seq x y z
N MET A 1 -5.49 15.92 14.69
CA MET A 1 -4.91 14.65 15.21
C MET A 1 -4.00 14.12 14.13
N SER A 2 -2.72 13.90 14.42
CA SER A 2 -1.79 13.29 13.46
C SER A 2 -2.16 11.81 13.29
N CYS A 3 -2.29 11.35 12.05
CA CYS A 3 -2.41 9.92 11.77
C CYS A 3 -1.16 9.21 12.32
N THR A 4 -1.35 8.16 13.12
CA THR A 4 -0.24 7.39 13.67
C THR A 4 0.27 6.39 12.64
N LYS A 5 1.55 6.01 12.75
CA LYS A 5 2.19 5.00 11.89
C LYS A 5 1.37 3.70 11.81
N ALA A 6 0.84 3.23 12.93
CA ALA A 6 0.00 2.03 12.96
C ALA A 6 -1.29 2.17 12.14
N GLN A 7 -1.93 3.34 12.16
CA GLN A 7 -3.16 3.59 11.39
C GLN A 7 -2.91 3.56 9.88
N VAL A 8 -1.75 4.05 9.41
CA VAL A 8 -1.38 3.99 8.00
C VAL A 8 -1.07 2.56 7.56
N VAL A 9 -0.34 1.77 8.36
CA VAL A 9 -0.08 0.37 8.03
C VAL A 9 -1.39 -0.43 7.91
N VAL A 10 -2.34 -0.20 8.82
CA VAL A 10 -3.68 -0.81 8.75
C VAL A 10 -4.43 -0.38 7.48
N LEU A 11 -4.34 0.90 7.10
CA LEU A 11 -4.95 1.43 5.89
C LEU A 11 -4.35 0.80 4.62
N ILE A 12 -3.02 0.68 4.55
CA ILE A 12 -2.31 0.04 3.42
C ILE A 12 -2.82 -1.40 3.24
N GLY A 13 -2.89 -2.19 4.31
CA GLY A 13 -3.39 -3.56 4.22
C GLY A 13 -4.89 -3.65 3.88
N TYR A 14 -5.70 -2.66 4.27
CA TYR A 14 -7.10 -2.58 3.83
C TYR A 14 -7.19 -2.31 2.31
N LEU A 15 -6.39 -1.38 1.80
CA LEU A 15 -6.34 -1.03 0.38
C LEU A 15 -5.86 -2.22 -0.47
N GLU A 16 -4.81 -2.92 -0.04
CA GLU A 16 -4.30 -4.13 -0.69
C GLU A 16 -5.41 -5.16 -0.92
N ARG A 17 -6.18 -5.50 0.13
CA ARG A 17 -7.29 -6.45 0.03
C ARG A 17 -8.39 -5.97 -0.92
N LYS A 18 -8.75 -4.68 -0.84
CA LYS A 18 -9.79 -4.10 -1.72
C LYS A 18 -9.36 -4.10 -3.18
N VAL A 19 -8.09 -3.81 -3.44
CA VAL A 19 -7.54 -3.86 -4.79
C VAL A 19 -7.49 -5.29 -5.30
N ASP A 20 -7.01 -6.28 -4.52
CA ASP A 20 -7.03 -7.70 -4.94
C ASP A 20 -8.45 -8.19 -5.24
N GLU A 21 -9.45 -7.83 -4.41
CA GLU A 21 -10.87 -8.12 -4.70
C GLU A 21 -11.32 -7.55 -6.06
N ILE A 22 -11.00 -6.28 -6.34
CA ILE A 22 -11.33 -5.64 -7.63
C ILE A 22 -10.61 -6.34 -8.79
N LEU A 23 -9.32 -6.64 -8.65
CA LEU A 23 -8.54 -7.31 -9.69
C LEU A 23 -9.06 -8.72 -9.98
N ARG A 24 -9.48 -9.46 -8.94
CA ARG A 24 -10.16 -10.76 -9.11
C ARG A 24 -11.49 -10.62 -9.85
N ASN A 25 -12.30 -9.64 -9.47
CA ASN A 25 -13.59 -9.39 -10.15
C ASN A 25 -13.42 -9.00 -11.63
N LEU A 26 -12.30 -8.36 -11.97
CA LEU A 26 -11.92 -8.01 -13.34
C LEU A 26 -11.21 -9.14 -14.09
N ASN A 27 -11.05 -10.32 -13.49
CA ASN A 27 -10.29 -11.45 -14.05
C ASN A 27 -8.88 -11.06 -14.50
N VAL A 28 -8.23 -10.16 -13.77
CA VAL A 28 -6.84 -9.77 -14.03
C VAL A 28 -5.92 -10.96 -13.79
N SER A 29 -4.88 -11.07 -14.61
CA SER A 29 -3.93 -12.18 -14.55
C SER A 29 -3.23 -12.27 -13.18
N GLU A 30 -2.94 -13.49 -12.76
CA GLU A 30 -2.25 -13.77 -11.49
C GLU A 30 -0.91 -13.04 -11.37
N ASN A 31 -0.20 -12.88 -12.49
CA ASN A 31 1.08 -12.18 -12.52
C ASN A 31 0.90 -10.70 -12.15
N ILE A 32 -0.09 -10.01 -12.73
CA ILE A 32 -0.37 -8.61 -12.41
C ILE A 32 -0.85 -8.49 -10.96
N ARG A 33 -1.70 -9.42 -10.48
CA ARG A 33 -2.13 -9.36 -9.07
C ARG A 33 -0.96 -9.52 -8.10
N ARG A 34 0.03 -10.35 -8.44
CA ARG A 34 1.26 -10.54 -7.65
C ARG A 34 2.13 -9.30 -7.66
N GLU A 35 2.34 -8.68 -8.81
CA GLU A 35 3.07 -7.41 -8.93
C GLU A 35 2.41 -6.32 -8.07
N VAL A 36 1.07 -6.26 -8.04
CA VAL A 36 0.34 -5.31 -7.20
C VAL A 36 0.51 -5.63 -5.71
N ALA A 37 0.47 -6.90 -5.31
CA ALA A 37 0.70 -7.30 -3.92
C ALA A 37 2.13 -6.95 -3.45
N GLU A 38 3.13 -7.23 -4.30
CA GLU A 38 4.53 -6.86 -4.04
C GLU A 38 4.68 -5.33 -3.90
N PHE A 39 3.99 -4.55 -4.73
CA PHE A 39 3.96 -3.09 -4.59
C PHE A 39 3.39 -2.64 -3.23
N PHE A 40 2.28 -3.23 -2.76
CA PHE A 40 1.72 -2.88 -1.45
C PHE A 40 2.66 -3.24 -0.29
N GLU A 41 3.35 -4.38 -0.39
CA GLU A 41 4.36 -4.79 0.59
C GLU A 41 5.52 -3.78 0.63
N ASP A 42 6.06 -3.39 -0.54
CA ASP A 42 7.14 -2.41 -0.64
C ASP A 42 6.75 -1.06 -0.02
N VAL A 43 5.53 -0.59 -0.29
CA VAL A 43 5.00 0.65 0.31
C VAL A 43 4.90 0.51 1.84
N ARG A 44 4.43 -0.64 2.33
CA ARG A 44 4.34 -0.89 3.78
C ARG A 44 5.72 -0.87 4.43
N VAL A 45 6.68 -1.60 3.87
CA VAL A 45 8.06 -1.67 4.40
C VAL A 45 8.70 -0.29 4.42
N ARG A 46 8.63 0.46 3.31
CA ARG A 46 9.18 1.83 3.27
C ARG A 46 8.53 2.74 4.30
N PHE A 47 7.20 2.68 4.44
CA PHE A 47 6.53 3.48 5.44
C PHE A 47 6.91 3.06 6.87
N GLU A 48 7.12 1.77 7.10
CA GLU A 48 7.63 1.27 8.37
C GLU A 48 9.07 1.72 8.65
N GLU A 49 9.93 1.81 7.64
CA GLU A 49 11.31 2.22 7.80
C GLU A 49 11.46 3.74 7.98
N PHE A 50 10.77 4.52 7.15
CA PHE A 50 11.03 5.95 7.03
C PHE A 50 9.89 6.85 7.55
N GLY A 51 8.71 6.28 7.81
CA GLY A 51 7.55 7.03 8.28
C GLY A 51 7.03 8.04 7.25
N PHE A 52 6.41 9.12 7.72
CA PHE A 52 5.76 10.12 6.86
C PHE A 52 6.74 10.97 6.06
N ALA A 53 7.96 11.20 6.56
CA ALA A 53 8.91 12.14 5.95
C ALA A 53 9.31 11.74 4.52
N GLU A 54 9.47 10.43 4.27
CA GLU A 54 9.81 9.92 2.92
C GLU A 54 8.62 10.04 1.96
N ILE A 55 7.40 9.76 2.45
CA ILE A 55 6.16 9.90 1.67
C ILE A 55 5.91 11.37 1.32
N GLU A 56 6.06 12.28 2.28
CA GLU A 56 5.91 13.72 2.04
C GLU A 56 6.91 14.19 0.96
N ARG A 57 8.17 13.73 1.03
CA ARG A 57 9.19 14.01 0.00
C ARG A 57 8.82 13.45 -1.38
N GLU A 58 8.34 12.21 -1.47
CA GLU A 58 7.91 11.60 -2.75
C GLU A 58 6.68 12.29 -3.34
N LEU A 59 5.75 12.77 -2.50
CA LEU A 59 4.54 13.48 -2.91
C LEU A 59 4.78 14.98 -3.16
N GLY A 60 5.96 15.51 -2.84
CA GLY A 60 6.29 16.93 -2.95
C GLY A 60 5.51 17.83 -1.98
N LEU A 61 5.15 17.29 -0.81
CA LEU A 61 4.44 17.96 0.27
C LEU A 61 5.41 18.57 1.30
#